data_AF-A0A7S4INH7-F1
#
_entry.id   AF-A0A7S4INH7-F1
#
_cell.length_a   1.000
_cell.length_b   1.000
_cell.length_c   1.000
_cell.angle_alpha   90.00
_cell.angle_beta   90.00
_cell.angle_gamma   90.00
#
_symmetry.space_group_name_H-M   'P 1'
#
loop_
_entity.id
_entity.type
_entity.pdbx_description
1 polymer ?
#
loop_
_entity_poly.entity_id
_entity_poly.type
_entity_poly.pdbx_seq_one_letter_code
_entity_poly.pdbx_strand_id
1 'polypeptide(L)'
;SILAQYTSLQSALNSIYPEFEWNEILQQSRAPNNHWKDIKNQRQFFDEFASKHDIEQPSDWSKVSYSKVAASGGKTILKQYNSLYSALQAIYPEFEWKESYVRIRTRKNWKDLAVQRQFFDSFASKHDITCPSDWYNVTIKQIIDSGGHPILKLYPSVL
;
A
#
# COMPACT_ATOMS: atom_id res chain seq x y z
N SER A 1 21.24 30.05 20.22
CA SER A 1 20.04 29.74 19.40
C SER A 1 19.04 29.04 20.30
N ILE A 2 17.77 29.43 20.30
CA ILE A 2 16.70 28.79 21.11
C ILE A 2 16.60 27.28 20.79
N LEU A 3 16.99 26.89 19.57
CA LEU A 3 17.05 25.51 19.11
C LEU A 3 18.16 24.65 19.74
N ALA A 4 19.12 25.23 20.49
CA ALA A 4 20.19 24.47 21.15
C ALA A 4 19.78 23.88 22.51
N GLN A 5 18.60 24.26 23.04
CA GLN A 5 18.10 23.79 24.33
C GLN A 5 17.18 22.56 24.21
N TYR A 6 16.75 22.23 22.99
CA TYR A 6 15.83 21.13 22.72
C TYR A 6 16.56 20.00 21.98
N THR A 7 16.50 18.78 22.52
CA THR A 7 17.25 17.62 22.02
C THR A 7 16.70 17.03 20.73
N SER A 8 15.51 17.46 20.29
CA SER A 8 14.87 17.08 19.04
C SER A 8 13.79 18.09 18.62
N LEU A 9 13.41 18.07 17.35
CA LEU A 9 12.30 18.87 16.82
C LEU A 9 10.99 18.59 17.58
N GLN A 10 10.73 17.32 17.90
CA GLN A 10 9.61 16.89 18.72
C GLN A 10 9.60 17.59 20.09
N SER A 11 10.75 17.67 20.76
CA SER A 11 10.84 18.32 22.07
C SER A 11 10.58 19.82 21.98
N ALA A 12 10.96 20.46 20.88
CA ALA A 12 10.66 21.88 20.65
C ALA A 12 9.16 22.08 20.38
N LEU A 13 8.55 21.24 19.54
CA LEU A 13 7.12 21.33 19.21
C LEU A 13 6.21 21.07 20.41
N ASN A 14 6.50 20.04 21.21
CA ASN A 14 5.77 19.76 22.46
C ASN A 14 5.90 20.90 23.48
N SER A 15 7.04 21.60 23.50
CA SER A 15 7.25 22.72 24.42
C SER A 15 6.58 24.01 23.96
N ILE A 16 6.46 24.23 22.65
CA ILE A 16 5.89 25.46 22.08
C ILE A 16 4.36 25.33 21.94
N TYR A 17 3.87 24.12 21.68
CA TYR A 17 2.46 23.83 21.42
C TYR A 17 2.00 22.59 22.21
N PRO A 18 1.96 22.65 23.56
CA PRO A 18 1.58 21.52 24.42
C PRO A 18 0.10 21.10 24.26
N GLU A 19 -0.73 21.96 23.66
CA GLU A 19 -2.14 21.70 23.37
C GLU A 19 -2.36 20.82 22.13
N PHE A 20 -1.31 20.55 21.35
CA PHE A 20 -1.36 19.67 20.19
C PHE A 20 -0.63 18.34 20.47
N GLU A 21 -1.32 17.21 20.26
CA GLU A 21 -0.74 15.87 20.30
C GLU A 21 0.08 15.61 19.03
N TRP A 22 1.39 15.89 19.09
CA TRP A 22 2.31 15.72 17.96
C TRP A 22 2.68 14.23 17.75
N ASN A 23 1.81 13.44 17.13
CA ASN A 23 2.12 12.05 16.72
C ASN A 23 3.09 12.01 15.51
N GLU A 24 4.33 12.47 15.66
CA GLU A 24 5.33 12.43 14.58
C GLU A 24 6.00 11.06 14.38
N ILE A 25 5.63 10.02 15.16
CA ILE A 25 6.21 8.67 14.98
C ILE A 25 5.88 8.10 13.60
N LEU A 26 4.82 8.58 12.95
CA LEU A 26 4.43 8.18 11.60
C LEU A 26 5.26 8.84 10.48
N GLN A 27 5.88 10.00 10.75
CA GLN A 27 6.59 10.78 9.75
C GLN A 27 8.11 10.71 9.90
N GLN A 28 8.62 10.32 11.07
CA GLN A 28 10.06 10.21 11.28
C GLN A 28 10.60 8.87 10.77
N SER A 29 11.61 8.98 9.91
CA SER A 29 12.28 7.89 9.18
C SER A 29 12.98 6.84 10.06
N ARG A 30 12.92 6.95 11.38
CA ARG A 30 13.51 6.00 12.34
C ARG A 30 12.71 5.96 13.64
N ALA A 31 11.56 5.29 13.62
CA ALA A 31 10.92 4.86 14.86
C ALA A 31 11.96 4.15 15.77
N PRO A 32 11.91 4.34 17.10
CA PRO A 32 12.87 3.73 18.01
C PRO A 32 13.02 2.22 17.77
N ASN A 33 14.22 1.67 18.02
CA ASN A 33 14.44 0.23 17.91
C ASN A 33 13.35 -0.52 18.72
N ASN A 34 12.70 -1.50 18.07
CA ASN A 34 11.59 -2.30 18.59
C ASN A 34 10.20 -1.63 18.69
N HIS A 35 10.02 -0.35 18.36
CA HIS A 35 8.71 0.31 18.47
C HIS A 35 7.60 -0.47 17.72
N TRP A 36 7.88 -0.89 16.48
CA TRP A 36 6.92 -1.66 15.67
C TRP A 36 6.78 -3.14 16.06
N LYS A 37 7.54 -3.64 17.04
CA LYS A 37 7.33 -5.01 17.57
C LYS A 37 6.13 -5.09 18.50
N ASP A 38 5.73 -3.97 19.10
CA ASP A 38 4.54 -3.91 19.95
C ASP A 38 3.28 -3.79 19.09
N ILE A 39 2.38 -4.77 19.22
CA ILE A 39 1.11 -4.82 18.49
C ILE A 39 0.21 -3.60 18.81
N LYS A 40 0.34 -2.99 19.99
CA LYS A 40 -0.41 -1.77 20.36
C LYS A 40 -0.01 -0.59 19.50
N ASN A 41 1.29 -0.42 19.24
CA ASN A 41 1.79 0.65 18.37
C ASN A 41 1.35 0.42 16.92
N GLN A 42 1.32 -0.84 16.48
CA GLN A 42 0.80 -1.17 15.15
C GLN A 42 -0.70 -0.88 15.04
N ARG A 43 -1.49 -1.22 16.07
CA ARG A 43 -2.91 -0.88 16.12
C ARG A 43 -3.12 0.63 16.06
N GLN A 44 -2.41 1.39 16.88
CA GLN A 44 -2.50 2.86 16.86
C GLN A 44 -2.23 3.43 15.46
N PHE A 45 -1.19 2.94 14.78
CA PHE A 45 -0.92 3.32 13.38
C PHE A 45 -2.14 3.07 12.48
N PHE A 46 -2.73 1.88 12.55
CA PHE A 46 -3.83 1.50 11.66
C PHE A 46 -5.14 2.20 12.03
N ASP A 47 -5.36 2.55 13.30
CA ASP A 47 -6.49 3.35 13.76
C ASP A 47 -6.40 4.79 13.22
N GLU A 48 -5.22 5.42 13.32
CA GLU A 48 -4.97 6.75 12.76
C GLU A 48 -5.08 6.74 11.22
N PHE A 49 -4.57 5.69 10.58
CA PHE A 49 -4.72 5.50 9.13
C PHE A 49 -6.18 5.33 8.74
N ALA A 50 -6.96 4.57 9.50
CA ALA A 50 -8.38 4.34 9.26
C ALA A 50 -9.18 5.64 9.39
N SER A 51 -8.95 6.38 10.47
CA SER A 51 -9.55 7.69 10.73
C SER A 51 -9.25 8.69 9.60
N LYS A 52 -8.00 8.76 9.13
CA LYS A 52 -7.58 9.67 8.05
C LYS A 52 -8.15 9.31 6.66
N HIS A 53 -8.64 8.08 6.49
CA HIS A 53 -9.08 7.56 5.19
C HIS A 53 -10.53 7.09 5.18
N ASP A 54 -11.33 7.50 6.17
CA ASP A 54 -12.75 7.21 6.29
C ASP A 54 -13.04 5.71 6.20
N ILE A 55 -12.27 4.91 6.94
CA ILE A 55 -12.40 3.45 7.02
C ILE A 55 -13.12 3.13 8.33
N GLU A 56 -14.42 2.84 8.26
CA GLU A 56 -15.27 2.65 9.44
C GLU A 56 -15.50 1.17 9.79
N GLN A 57 -15.43 0.29 8.79
CA GLN A 57 -15.73 -1.13 8.94
C GLN A 57 -14.71 -2.02 8.22
N PRO A 58 -14.56 -3.31 8.61
CA PRO A 58 -13.58 -4.22 8.02
C PRO A 58 -13.62 -4.31 6.48
N SER A 59 -14.80 -4.20 5.87
CA SER A 59 -14.96 -4.25 4.41
C SER A 59 -14.37 -3.04 3.67
N ASP A 60 -14.22 -1.89 4.31
CA ASP A 60 -13.66 -0.68 3.68
C ASP A 60 -12.17 -0.79 3.39
N TRP A 61 -11.47 -1.71 4.06
CA TRP A 61 -10.07 -2.03 3.78
C TRP A 61 -9.86 -2.56 2.35
N SER A 62 -10.91 -2.95 1.64
CA SER A 62 -10.86 -3.37 0.23
C SER A 62 -10.46 -2.23 -0.70
N LYS A 63 -10.73 -0.99 -0.28
CA LYS A 63 -10.34 0.26 -0.98
C LYS A 63 -8.88 0.61 -0.74
N VAL A 64 -8.22 -0.03 0.22
CA VAL A 64 -6.85 0.27 0.64
C VAL A 64 -5.85 -0.64 -0.08
N SER A 65 -4.81 -0.04 -0.66
CA SER A 65 -3.70 -0.78 -1.22
C SER A 65 -2.53 -0.88 -0.25
N TYR A 66 -1.75 -1.95 -0.37
CA TYR A 66 -0.46 -2.08 0.31
C TYR A 66 0.43 -0.85 0.12
N SER A 67 0.47 -0.29 -1.10
CA SER A 67 1.29 0.88 -1.41
C SER A 67 0.83 2.13 -0.68
N LYS A 68 -0.49 2.32 -0.49
CA LYS A 68 -1.04 3.46 0.25
C LYS A 68 -0.63 3.42 1.72
N VAL A 69 -0.72 2.25 2.35
CA VAL A 69 -0.27 2.04 3.74
C VAL A 69 1.25 2.22 3.85
N ALA A 70 2.02 1.66 2.91
CA ALA A 70 3.47 1.80 2.90
C ALA A 70 3.94 3.25 2.73
N ALA A 71 3.26 4.04 1.88
CA ALA A 71 3.54 5.46 1.69
C ALA A 71 3.19 6.31 2.91
N SER A 72 2.29 5.84 3.77
CA SER A 72 1.84 6.52 4.99
C SER A 72 2.68 6.17 6.23
N GLY A 73 3.87 5.60 6.05
CA GLY A 73 4.77 5.20 7.16
C GLY A 73 4.63 3.74 7.61
N GLY A 74 3.61 3.01 7.15
CA GLY A 74 3.32 1.64 7.58
C GLY A 74 4.25 0.56 7.00
N LYS A 75 5.24 0.95 6.18
CA LYS A 75 6.13 0.00 5.47
C LYS A 75 6.85 -0.96 6.43
N THR A 76 7.26 -0.48 7.60
CA THR A 76 7.98 -1.30 8.58
C THR A 76 7.06 -2.32 9.26
N ILE A 77 5.81 -1.93 9.54
CA ILE A 77 4.79 -2.85 10.06
C ILE A 77 4.49 -3.93 9.02
N LEU A 78 4.21 -3.51 7.78
CA LEU A 78 3.86 -4.41 6.68
C LEU A 78 4.92 -5.46 6.35
N LYS A 79 6.20 -5.21 6.68
CA LYS A 79 7.29 -6.20 6.49
C LYS A 79 7.24 -7.35 7.49
N GLN A 80 6.53 -7.19 8.61
CA GLN A 80 6.37 -8.23 9.64
C GLN A 80 5.30 -9.25 9.26
N TYR A 81 4.54 -8.98 8.19
CA TYR A 81 3.41 -9.79 7.76
C TYR A 81 3.55 -10.20 6.29
N ASN A 82 2.94 -11.33 5.93
CA ASN A 82 2.95 -11.82 4.55
C ASN A 82 2.09 -10.94 3.62
N SER A 83 1.08 -10.27 4.17
CA SER A 83 0.13 -9.43 3.44
C SER A 83 -0.51 -8.38 4.35
N LEU A 84 -1.16 -7.38 3.74
CA LEU A 84 -2.01 -6.43 4.47
C LEU A 84 -3.16 -7.16 5.20
N TYR A 85 -3.73 -8.20 4.59
CA TYR A 85 -4.77 -9.02 5.20
C TYR A 85 -4.30 -9.68 6.50
N SER A 86 -3.15 -10.36 6.47
CA SER A 86 -2.59 -10.98 7.68
C SER A 86 -2.19 -9.96 8.75
N ALA A 87 -1.78 -8.75 8.36
CA ALA A 87 -1.50 -7.68 9.32
C ALA A 87 -2.78 -7.24 10.04
N LEU A 88 -3.84 -6.97 9.27
CA LEU A 88 -5.12 -6.55 9.82
C LEU A 88 -5.76 -7.62 10.72
N GLN A 89 -5.70 -8.90 10.35
CA GLN A 89 -6.16 -10.00 11.21
C GLN A 89 -5.41 -10.08 12.54
N ALA A 90 -4.09 -9.88 12.51
CA ALA A 90 -3.27 -9.95 13.72
C ALA A 90 -3.48 -8.72 14.63
N ILE A 91 -3.69 -7.56 14.03
CA ILE A 91 -3.85 -6.29 14.74
C ILE A 91 -5.26 -6.15 15.32
N TYR A 92 -6.27 -6.63 14.59
CA TYR A 92 -7.70 -6.55 14.87
C TYR A 92 -8.36 -7.94 14.99
N PRO A 93 -7.94 -8.78 15.96
CA PRO A 93 -8.44 -10.14 16.11
C PRO A 93 -9.92 -10.21 16.50
N GLU A 94 -10.50 -9.12 17.01
CA GLU A 94 -11.90 -9.00 17.39
C GLU A 94 -12.86 -8.92 16.20
N PHE A 95 -12.36 -8.64 15.00
CA PHE A 95 -13.18 -8.55 13.79
C PHE A 95 -13.12 -9.84 12.97
N GLU A 96 -14.26 -10.21 12.40
CA GLU A 96 -14.33 -11.32 11.45
C GLU A 96 -13.88 -10.85 10.05
N TRP A 97 -12.62 -11.15 9.72
CA TRP A 97 -12.04 -10.79 8.44
C TRP A 97 -12.41 -11.80 7.34
N LYS A 98 -12.84 -11.31 6.18
CA LYS A 98 -13.04 -12.10 4.97
C LYS A 98 -11.96 -11.77 3.94
N GLU A 99 -11.55 -12.74 3.13
CA GLU A 99 -10.55 -12.53 2.07
C GLU A 99 -10.95 -11.42 1.08
N SER A 100 -12.25 -11.23 0.85
CA SER A 100 -12.80 -10.18 -0.01
C SER A 100 -12.64 -8.76 0.56
N TYR A 101 -12.35 -8.62 1.85
CA TYR A 101 -12.21 -7.32 2.52
C TYR A 101 -10.85 -6.69 2.29
N VAL A 102 -9.89 -7.41 1.71
CA VAL A 102 -8.59 -6.85 1.37
C VAL A 102 -8.31 -7.12 -0.09
N ARG A 103 -7.77 -6.13 -0.78
CA ARG A 103 -7.37 -6.29 -2.18
C ARG A 103 -6.17 -7.22 -2.26
N ILE A 104 -6.41 -8.52 -2.35
CA ILE A 104 -5.36 -9.53 -2.56
C ILE A 104 -4.81 -9.32 -3.97
N ARG A 105 -3.57 -8.82 -4.05
CA ARG A 105 -2.80 -8.98 -5.29
C ARG A 105 -2.45 -10.46 -5.39
N THR A 106 -3.26 -11.22 -6.12
CA THR A 106 -2.80 -12.53 -6.60
C THR A 106 -1.48 -12.27 -7.33
N ARG A 107 -0.40 -12.84 -6.82
CA ARG A 107 0.90 -12.76 -7.48
C ARG A 107 0.80 -13.61 -8.74
N LYS A 108 0.24 -13.03 -9.80
CA LYS A 108 0.18 -13.65 -11.12
C LYS A 108 1.60 -14.06 -11.51
N ASN A 109 1.79 -15.33 -11.88
CA ASN A 109 3.06 -15.78 -12.41
C ASN A 109 3.18 -15.28 -13.85
N TRP A 110 3.70 -14.06 -14.02
CA TRP A 110 3.81 -13.44 -15.35
C TRP A 110 4.77 -14.15 -16.30
N LYS A 111 5.56 -15.12 -15.83
CA LYS A 111 6.36 -15.99 -16.71
C LYS A 111 5.52 -17.04 -17.44
N ASP A 112 4.32 -17.33 -16.96
CA ASP A 112 3.40 -18.26 -17.60
C ASP A 112 2.71 -17.57 -18.79
N LEU A 113 2.85 -18.17 -19.98
CA LEU A 113 2.22 -17.66 -21.21
C LEU A 113 0.70 -17.66 -21.14
N ALA A 114 0.08 -18.59 -20.40
CA ALA A 114 -1.38 -18.59 -20.22
C ALA A 114 -1.85 -17.35 -19.45
N VAL A 115 -1.08 -16.94 -18.44
CA VAL A 115 -1.34 -15.73 -17.65
C VAL A 115 -1.15 -14.47 -18.48
N GLN A 116 -0.12 -14.43 -19.33
CA GLN A 116 0.10 -13.30 -20.24
C GLN A 116 -1.03 -13.19 -21.27
N ARG A 117 -1.43 -14.32 -21.86
CA ARG A 117 -2.53 -14.38 -22.84
C ARG A 117 -3.85 -13.93 -22.22
N GLN A 118 -4.19 -14.44 -21.04
CA GLN A 118 -5.40 -14.01 -20.33
C GLN A 118 -5.43 -12.50 -20.07
N PHE A 119 -4.28 -11.90 -19.75
CA PHE A 119 -4.17 -10.46 -19.60
C PHE A 119 -4.48 -9.71 -20.91
N PHE A 120 -3.86 -10.10 -22.03
CA PHE A 120 -4.08 -9.45 -23.32
C PHE A 120 -5.49 -9.69 -23.87
N ASP A 121 -6.08 -10.86 -23.65
CA ASP A 121 -7.48 -11.14 -24.02
C ASP A 121 -8.45 -10.25 -23.24
N SER A 122 -8.22 -10.08 -21.94
CA SER A 122 -9.01 -9.18 -21.09
C SER A 122 -8.81 -7.72 -21.46
N PHE A 123 -7.58 -7.33 -21.81
CA PHE A 123 -7.25 -5.99 -22.26
C PHE A 123 -7.94 -5.68 -23.59
N ALA A 124 -7.88 -6.60 -24.55
CA ALA A 124 -8.52 -6.46 -25.84
C ALA A 124 -10.04 -6.30 -25.70
N SER A 125 -10.66 -7.14 -24.87
CA SER A 125 -12.10 -7.05 -24.58
C SER A 125 -12.50 -5.72 -23.93
N LYS A 126 -11.63 -5.13 -23.11
CA LYS A 126 -11.89 -3.87 -22.40
C LYS A 126 -11.67 -2.63 -23.27
N HIS A 127 -10.80 -2.73 -24.27
CA HIS A 127 -10.40 -1.62 -25.13
C HIS A 127 -10.94 -1.75 -26.55
N ASP A 128 -11.93 -2.62 -26.75
CA ASP A 128 -12.59 -2.87 -28.03
C ASP A 128 -11.60 -3.19 -29.17
N ILE A 129 -10.52 -3.92 -28.84
CA ILE A 129 -9.53 -4.38 -29.82
C ILE A 129 -10.09 -5.66 -30.45
N THR A 130 -10.49 -5.56 -31.70
CA THR A 130 -11.17 -6.64 -32.42
C THR A 130 -10.30 -7.25 -33.51
N CYS A 131 -9.27 -6.53 -33.96
CA CYS A 131 -8.38 -6.98 -35.02
C CYS A 131 -6.91 -6.67 -34.72
N PRO A 132 -5.96 -7.36 -35.40
CA PRO A 132 -4.52 -7.17 -35.16
C PRO A 132 -4.05 -5.72 -35.34
N SER A 133 -4.66 -4.94 -36.23
CA SER A 133 -4.26 -3.55 -36.46
C SER A 133 -4.60 -2.60 -35.31
N ASP A 134 -5.61 -2.92 -34.49
CA ASP A 134 -5.99 -2.06 -33.36
C ASP A 134 -4.87 -1.98 -32.31
N TRP A 135 -4.01 -3.01 -32.23
CA TRP A 135 -2.86 -3.03 -31.34
C TRP A 135 -1.84 -1.94 -31.65
N TYR A 136 -1.76 -1.44 -32.89
CA TYR A 136 -0.84 -0.33 -33.23
C TYR A 136 -1.24 0.99 -32.56
N ASN A 137 -2.49 1.12 -32.13
CA ASN A 137 -2.98 2.31 -31.42
C ASN A 137 -2.84 2.18 -29.89
N VAL A 138 -2.41 1.00 -29.40
CA VAL A 138 -2.23 0.76 -27.98
C VAL A 138 -0.89 1.31 -27.51
N THR A 139 -0.95 2.22 -26.55
CA THR A 139 0.25 2.78 -25.92
C THR A 139 0.74 1.92 -24.77
N ILE A 140 2.06 1.94 -24.53
CA ILE A 140 2.67 1.33 -23.34
C ILE A 140 2.03 1.83 -22.05
N LYS A 141 1.66 3.12 -22.01
CA LYS A 141 0.98 3.70 -20.84
C LYS A 141 -0.34 3.00 -20.55
N GLN A 142 -1.16 2.71 -21.55
CA GLN A 142 -2.42 1.96 -21.37
C GLN A 142 -2.16 0.54 -20.82
N ILE A 143 -1.12 -0.14 -21.29
CA ILE A 143 -0.73 -1.45 -20.76
C ILE A 143 -0.29 -1.36 -19.29
N ILE A 144 0.49 -0.35 -18.93
CA ILE A 144 0.92 -0.12 -17.54
C ILE A 144 -0.28 0.19 -16.63
N ASP A 145 -1.16 1.09 -17.06
CA ASP A 145 -2.35 1.52 -16.32
C ASP A 145 -3.34 0.37 -16.12
N SER A 146 -3.40 -0.57 -17.06
CA SER A 146 -4.17 -1.82 -16.95
C SER A 146 -3.46 -2.93 -16.14
N GLY A 147 -2.26 -2.69 -15.62
CA GLY A 147 -1.53 -3.62 -14.74
C GLY A 147 -0.57 -4.57 -15.44
N GLY A 148 -0.27 -4.36 -16.72
CA GLY A 148 0.65 -5.17 -17.54
C GLY A 148 2.13 -4.83 -17.37
N HIS A 149 2.48 -3.88 -16.48
CA HIS A 149 3.88 -3.50 -16.22
C HIS A 149 4.85 -4.69 -16.00
N PRO A 150 4.47 -5.80 -15.32
CA PRO A 150 5.35 -6.95 -15.17
C PRO A 150 5.69 -7.66 -16.49
N ILE A 151 4.79 -7.67 -17.49
CA ILE A 151 5.05 -8.26 -18.83
C ILE A 151 6.15 -7.46 -19.54
N LEU A 152 6.09 -6.12 -19.46
CA LEU A 152 7.08 -5.26 -20.11
C LEU A 152 8.50 -5.46 -19.55
N LYS A 153 8.62 -5.82 -18.28
CA LYS A 153 9.93 -6.19 -17.69
C LYS A 153 10.48 -7.52 -18.20
N LEU A 154 9.62 -8.43 -18.64
CA LEU A 154 10.02 -9.70 -19.23
C LEU A 154 10.45 -9.55 -20.69
N TYR A 155 9.91 -8.55 -21.39
CA TYR A 155 10.19 -8.27 -22.80
C TYR A 155 10.68 -6.82 -23.01
N PRO A 156 11.85 -6.43 -22.46
CA PRO A 156 12.35 -5.06 -22.53
C PRO A 156 12.78 -4.60 -23.93
N SER A 157 12.87 -5.52 -24.91
CA SER A 157 13.54 -5.29 -26.20
C SER A 157 12.62 -5.16 -27.42
N VAL A 158 11.35 -4.76 -27.23
CA VAL A 158 10.41 -4.57 -28.36
C VAL A 158 9.77 -3.18 -28.33
N LEU A 159 10.54 -2.17 -27.94
CA LEU A 159 10.23 -0.76 -28.17
C LEU A 159 11.16 -0.19 -29.23
#